data_AF-A0A9D7HK53-F1
#
_entry.id   AF-A0A9D7HK53-F1
#
_cell.length_a   1.000
_cell.length_b   1.000
_cell.length_c   1.000
_cell.angle_alpha   90.00
_cell.angle_beta   90.00
_cell.angle_gamma   90.00
#
_symmetry.space_group_name_H-M   'P 1'
#
loop_
_entity.id
_entity.type
_entity.pdbx_description
1 polymer ?
#
loop_
_entity_poly.entity_id
_entity_poly.type
_entity_poly.pdbx_seq_one_letter_code
_entity_poly.pdbx_strand_id
1 'polypeptide(L)'
;MKIAAAVIALVVVILLLLPVFNAGRKAREAAKQQRAEAVPMRGMLSYKADAASLIECATGEMFVVKFKGDWLEVERAYVSMQLDGAPAYAEFRGRSEADSTDGRVRAGLVIEEITMLRPDTSCRP
;
A
#
# COMPACT_ATOMS: atom_id res chain seq x y z
N MET A 1 57.09 2.67 11.17
CA MET A 1 56.31 3.84 10.70
C MET A 1 55.45 3.61 9.45
N LYS A 2 55.68 2.61 8.60
CA LYS A 2 54.88 2.42 7.36
C LYS A 2 53.44 1.89 7.58
N ILE A 3 53.20 1.13 8.65
CA ILE A 3 51.90 0.51 8.95
C ILE A 3 50.85 1.55 9.37
N ALA A 4 51.26 2.58 10.14
CA ALA A 4 50.34 3.62 10.61
C ALA A 4 49.77 4.47 9.47
N ALA A 5 50.57 4.79 8.46
CA ALA A 5 50.12 5.57 7.30
C ALA A 5 49.09 4.82 6.44
N ALA A 6 49.26 3.49 6.26
CA ALA A 6 48.32 2.66 5.50
C ALA A 6 46.96 2.54 6.20
N VAL A 7 46.95 2.42 7.53
CA VAL A 7 45.71 2.35 8.31
C VAL A 7 44.96 3.68 8.26
N ILE A 8 45.66 4.82 8.37
CA ILE A 8 45.05 6.15 8.28
C ILE A 8 44.47 6.39 6.88
N ALA A 9 45.19 6.03 5.82
CA ALA A 9 44.69 6.16 4.45
C ALA A 9 43.43 5.33 4.21
N LEU A 10 43.38 4.09 4.72
CA LEU A 10 42.20 3.23 4.63
C LEU A 10 41.00 3.81 5.39
N VAL A 11 41.22 4.31 6.62
CA VAL A 11 40.16 4.92 7.43
C VAL A 11 39.62 6.19 6.78
N VAL A 12 40.49 7.02 6.20
CA VAL A 12 40.08 8.24 5.48
C VAL A 12 39.27 7.88 4.23
N VAL A 13 39.67 6.88 3.45
CA VAL A 13 38.91 6.41 2.29
C VAL A 13 37.54 5.87 2.72
N ILE A 14 37.47 5.06 3.79
CA ILE A 14 36.20 4.56 4.32
C ILE A 14 35.30 5.72 4.76
N LEU A 15 35.82 6.68 5.52
CA LEU A 15 35.07 7.86 5.98
C LEU A 15 34.58 8.73 4.82
N LEU A 16 35.34 8.86 3.74
CA LEU A 16 34.94 9.60 2.54
C LEU A 16 33.87 8.87 1.71
N LEU A 17 33.78 7.53 1.80
CA LEU A 17 32.77 6.75 1.09
C LEU A 17 31.44 6.61 1.85
N LEU A 18 31.44 6.72 3.18
CA LEU A 18 30.23 6.65 4.02
C LEU A 18 29.09 7.63 3.62
N PRO A 19 29.32 8.93 3.33
CA PRO A 19 28.23 9.85 3.04
C PRO A 19 27.47 9.49 1.76
N VAL A 20 28.14 8.96 0.74
CA VAL A 20 27.53 8.55 -0.53
C VAL A 20 26.62 7.34 -0.34
N PHE A 21 27.08 6.32 0.41
CA PHE A 21 26.27 5.14 0.75
C PHE A 21 25.05 5.50 1.60
N ASN A 22 25.18 6.47 2.52
CA ASN A 22 24.10 6.87 3.42
C ASN A 22 23.01 7.68 2.69
N ALA A 23 23.39 8.52 1.73
CA ALA A 23 22.44 9.27 0.90
C ALA A 23 21.56 8.34 0.04
N GLY A 24 22.14 7.31 -0.56
CA GLY A 24 21.40 6.33 -1.38
C GLY A 24 20.39 5.50 -0.58
N ARG A 25 20.67 5.16 0.68
CA ARG A 25 19.71 4.47 1.57
C ARG A 25 18.54 5.37 1.94
N LYS A 26 18.81 6.61 2.37
CA LYS A 26 17.77 7.57 2.75
C LYS A 26 16.79 7.87 1.61
N ALA A 27 17.29 8.01 0.38
CA ALA A 27 16.43 8.24 -0.78
C ALA A 27 15.52 7.04 -1.09
N ARG A 28 16.03 5.81 -0.93
CA ARG A 28 15.25 4.58 -1.10
C ARG A 28 14.20 4.40 0.00
N GLU A 29 14.54 4.74 1.24
CA GLU A 29 13.61 4.73 2.36
C GLU A 29 12.50 5.77 2.17
N ALA A 30 12.83 7.00 1.79
CA ALA A 30 11.84 8.04 1.50
C ALA A 30 10.88 7.64 0.36
N ALA A 31 11.40 7.07 -0.73
CA ALA A 31 10.57 6.59 -1.84
C ALA A 31 9.69 5.38 -1.45
N LYS A 32 10.20 4.49 -0.59
CA LYS A 32 9.42 3.38 -0.02
C LYS A 32 8.32 3.90 0.91
N GLN A 33 8.63 4.91 1.70
CA GLN A 33 7.72 5.51 2.68
C GLN A 33 6.63 6.33 2.00
N GLN A 34 6.96 7.08 0.95
CA GLN A 34 5.98 7.78 0.10
C GLN A 34 5.03 6.81 -0.62
N ARG A 35 5.51 5.63 -1.06
CA ARG A 35 4.64 4.58 -1.62
C ARG A 35 3.80 3.86 -0.56
N ALA A 36 4.26 3.87 0.69
CA ALA A 36 3.54 3.28 1.83
C ALA A 36 2.57 4.27 2.48
N GLU A 37 2.57 5.54 2.10
CA GLU A 37 1.66 6.52 2.68
C GLU A 37 0.25 6.33 2.11
N ALA A 38 -0.72 6.15 3.00
CA ALA A 38 -2.11 6.00 2.60
C ALA A 38 -2.62 7.30 1.98
N VAL A 39 -3.29 7.23 0.84
CA VAL A 39 -3.88 8.37 0.13
C VAL A 39 -5.40 8.26 0.12
N PRO A 40 -6.15 9.39 0.07
CA PRO A 40 -7.59 9.34 -0.12
C PRO A 40 -7.95 8.71 -1.46
N MET A 41 -8.87 7.74 -1.44
CA MET A 41 -9.33 6.97 -2.59
C MET A 41 -10.83 6.74 -2.53
N ARG A 42 -11.42 6.44 -3.68
CA ARG A 42 -12.83 6.08 -3.82
C ARG A 42 -12.98 4.92 -4.79
N GLY A 43 -13.90 4.02 -4.53
CA GLY A 43 -14.09 2.86 -5.40
C GLY A 43 -15.33 2.04 -5.08
N MET A 44 -15.56 1.02 -5.91
CA MET A 44 -16.60 0.03 -5.71
C MET A 44 -16.00 -1.21 -5.04
N LEU A 45 -16.26 -1.38 -3.75
CA LEU A 45 -15.84 -2.53 -2.94
C LEU A 45 -16.82 -3.69 -3.13
N SER A 46 -16.31 -4.90 -3.34
CA SER A 46 -17.10 -6.15 -3.33
C SER A 46 -16.43 -7.16 -2.42
N TYR A 47 -17.22 -7.93 -1.66
CA TYR A 47 -16.71 -8.98 -0.77
C TYR A 47 -17.62 -10.20 -0.79
N LYS A 48 -17.05 -11.38 -1.09
CA LYS A 48 -17.73 -12.68 -1.08
C LYS A 48 -16.74 -13.82 -0.99
N ALA A 49 -17.10 -14.89 -0.28
CA ALA A 49 -16.30 -16.11 -0.16
C ALA A 49 -14.84 -15.83 0.26
N ASP A 50 -14.66 -15.05 1.32
CA ASP A 50 -13.37 -14.65 1.89
C ASP A 50 -12.41 -13.99 0.88
N ALA A 51 -12.97 -13.36 -0.15
CA ALA A 51 -12.25 -12.62 -1.17
C ALA A 51 -12.87 -11.24 -1.38
N ALA A 52 -12.03 -10.21 -1.39
CA ALA A 52 -12.45 -8.83 -1.60
C ALA A 52 -11.70 -8.17 -2.74
N SER A 53 -12.42 -7.35 -3.49
CA SER A 53 -11.89 -6.58 -4.61
C SER A 53 -12.44 -5.17 -4.58
N LEU A 54 -11.66 -4.23 -5.09
CA LEU A 54 -12.08 -2.84 -5.25
C LEU A 54 -11.80 -2.37 -6.67
N ILE A 55 -12.79 -1.78 -7.32
CA ILE A 55 -12.61 -1.07 -8.59
C ILE A 55 -12.50 0.42 -8.27
N GLU A 56 -11.34 1.00 -8.51
CA GLU A 56 -11.07 2.41 -8.20
C GLU A 56 -11.84 3.34 -9.16
N CYS A 57 -12.49 4.37 -8.63
CA CYS A 57 -13.43 5.18 -9.41
C CYS A 57 -12.77 6.01 -10.51
N ALA A 58 -11.56 6.56 -10.30
CA ALA A 58 -10.93 7.47 -11.25
C ALA A 58 -10.31 6.77 -12.46
N THR A 59 -9.80 5.55 -12.26
CA THR A 59 -9.02 4.79 -13.24
C THR A 59 -9.75 3.55 -13.74
N GLY A 60 -10.72 3.03 -12.99
CA GLY A 60 -11.33 1.73 -13.23
C GLY A 60 -10.40 0.55 -12.91
N GLU A 61 -9.23 0.80 -12.30
CA GLU A 61 -8.29 -0.26 -11.95
C GLU A 61 -8.87 -1.17 -10.86
N MET A 62 -8.73 -2.48 -11.05
CA MET A 62 -9.15 -3.47 -10.08
C MET A 62 -7.99 -3.84 -9.16
N PHE A 63 -8.23 -3.72 -7.86
CA PHE A 63 -7.31 -4.12 -6.79
C PHE A 63 -7.85 -5.34 -6.04
N VAL A 64 -6.95 -6.25 -5.67
CA VAL A 64 -7.21 -7.26 -4.64
C VAL A 64 -7.08 -6.59 -3.27
N VAL A 65 -8.15 -6.58 -2.48
CA VAL A 65 -8.10 -5.98 -1.15
C VAL A 65 -7.36 -6.91 -0.20
N LYS A 66 -6.39 -6.35 0.53
CA LYS A 66 -5.60 -7.03 1.55
C LYS A 66 -6.31 -6.92 2.89
N PHE A 67 -6.41 -8.04 3.59
CA PHE A 67 -7.01 -8.11 4.93
C PHE A 67 -6.04 -7.59 6.00
N LYS A 68 -5.78 -6.28 5.97
CA LYS A 68 -4.90 -5.49 6.84
C LYS A 68 -5.55 -4.14 7.12
N GLY A 69 -4.97 -3.34 8.02
CA GLY A 69 -5.53 -2.03 8.39
C GLY A 69 -6.93 -2.19 8.97
N ASP A 70 -7.88 -1.42 8.46
CA ASP A 70 -9.27 -1.36 8.92
C ASP A 70 -10.17 -2.46 8.31
N TRP A 71 -9.59 -3.49 7.69
CA TRP A 71 -10.36 -4.54 7.02
C TRP A 71 -11.49 -5.14 7.86
N LEU A 72 -11.28 -5.38 9.16
CA LEU A 72 -12.31 -5.99 10.01
C LEU A 72 -13.54 -5.07 10.19
N GLU A 73 -13.34 -3.76 10.23
CA GLU A 73 -14.43 -2.79 10.29
C GLU A 73 -15.16 -2.71 8.94
N VAL A 74 -14.39 -2.66 7.85
CA VAL A 74 -14.91 -2.69 6.47
C VAL A 74 -15.77 -3.92 6.22
N GLU A 75 -15.27 -5.10 6.58
CA GLU A 75 -15.96 -6.38 6.43
C GLU A 75 -17.30 -6.37 7.16
N ARG A 76 -17.30 -5.98 8.44
CA ARG A 76 -18.53 -5.91 9.24
C ARG A 76 -19.55 -4.95 8.64
N ALA A 77 -19.10 -3.76 8.23
CA ALA A 77 -19.95 -2.77 7.59
C ALA A 77 -20.54 -3.30 6.29
N TYR A 78 -19.73 -3.91 5.42
CA TYR A 78 -20.18 -4.48 4.16
C TYR A 78 -21.17 -5.64 4.36
N VAL A 79 -20.86 -6.58 5.25
CA VAL A 79 -21.72 -7.75 5.53
C VAL A 79 -23.08 -7.30 6.08
N SER A 80 -23.12 -6.22 6.87
CA SER A 80 -24.37 -5.66 7.39
C SER A 80 -25.33 -5.17 6.29
N MET A 81 -24.82 -4.88 5.09
CA MET A 81 -25.60 -4.43 3.94
C MET A 81 -26.23 -5.59 3.15
N GLN A 82 -25.86 -6.85 3.42
CA GLN A 82 -26.45 -8.05 2.81
C GLN A 82 -26.40 -8.05 1.26
N LEU A 83 -25.29 -7.60 0.68
CA LEU A 83 -25.13 -7.40 -0.76
C LEU A 83 -24.79 -8.66 -1.57
N ASP A 84 -24.47 -9.78 -0.92
CA ASP A 84 -24.06 -11.05 -1.57
C ASP A 84 -22.99 -10.87 -2.68
N GLY A 85 -21.99 -10.02 -2.43
CA GLY A 85 -20.92 -9.71 -3.38
C GLY A 85 -21.23 -8.58 -4.36
N ALA A 86 -22.43 -7.98 -4.32
CA ALA A 86 -22.72 -6.78 -5.10
C ALA A 86 -21.89 -5.58 -4.63
N PRO A 87 -21.46 -4.68 -5.53
CA PRO A 87 -20.54 -3.62 -5.18
C PRO A 87 -21.18 -2.55 -4.28
N ALA A 88 -20.44 -2.11 -3.25
CA ALA A 88 -20.74 -0.93 -2.44
C ALA A 88 -19.73 0.17 -2.73
N TYR A 89 -20.19 1.40 -2.85
CA TYR A 89 -19.31 2.56 -2.95
C TYR A 89 -18.58 2.77 -1.62
N ALA A 90 -17.26 2.98 -1.68
CA ALA A 90 -16.39 3.21 -0.55
C ALA A 90 -15.58 4.49 -0.73
N GLU A 91 -15.45 5.27 0.35
CA GLU A 91 -14.45 6.33 0.49
C GLU A 91 -13.51 5.94 1.64
N PHE A 92 -12.20 6.05 1.42
CA PHE A 92 -11.21 5.54 2.36
C PHE A 92 -9.84 6.18 2.15
N ARG A 93 -8.95 6.01 3.12
CA ARG A 93 -7.50 6.14 2.90
C ARG A 93 -6.93 4.76 2.62
N GLY A 94 -6.19 4.63 1.52
CA GLY A 94 -5.62 3.35 1.13
C GLY A 94 -4.21 3.49 0.56
N ARG A 95 -3.47 2.38 0.56
CA ARG A 95 -2.15 2.31 -0.07
C ARG A 95 -2.06 1.05 -0.93
N SER A 96 -1.32 1.16 -2.03
CA SER A 96 -1.06 0.01 -2.89
C SER A 96 -0.03 -0.92 -2.24
N GLU A 97 -0.29 -2.22 -2.35
CA GLU A 97 0.62 -3.26 -1.90
C GLU A 97 0.51 -4.42 -2.89
N ALA A 98 1.64 -4.93 -3.39
CA ALA A 98 1.60 -6.05 -4.33
C ALA A 98 0.87 -7.26 -3.72
N ASP A 99 0.02 -7.90 -4.51
CA ASP A 99 -0.55 -9.20 -4.19
C ASP A 99 0.18 -10.30 -4.95
N SER A 100 0.65 -11.32 -4.25
CA SER A 100 1.35 -12.47 -4.84
C SER A 100 0.92 -13.80 -4.24
N THR A 101 -0.27 -13.84 -3.64
CA THR A 101 -0.77 -14.97 -2.84
C THR A 101 -0.91 -16.25 -3.68
N ASP A 102 -1.21 -16.10 -4.98
CA ASP A 102 -1.34 -17.21 -5.94
C ASP A 102 -0.08 -17.44 -6.80
N GLY A 103 1.04 -16.81 -6.44
CA GLY A 103 2.29 -16.84 -7.21
C GLY A 103 2.33 -15.88 -8.41
N ARG A 104 1.24 -15.14 -8.71
CA ARG A 104 1.22 -14.07 -9.71
C ARG A 104 1.19 -12.72 -9.02
N VAL A 105 2.00 -11.77 -9.51
CA VAL A 105 1.98 -10.41 -8.98
C VAL A 105 0.78 -9.65 -9.55
N ARG A 106 -0.12 -9.20 -8.69
CA ARG A 106 -1.29 -8.36 -8.99
C ARG A 106 -1.24 -7.06 -8.18
N ALA A 107 -2.01 -6.07 -8.61
CA ALA A 107 -2.24 -4.87 -7.82
C ALA A 107 -3.09 -5.22 -6.59
N GLY A 108 -2.56 -4.98 -5.39
CA GLY A 108 -3.31 -5.11 -4.15
C GLY A 108 -3.46 -3.76 -3.46
N LEU A 109 -4.41 -3.71 -2.53
CA LEU A 109 -4.80 -2.50 -1.83
C LEU A 109 -5.04 -2.79 -0.36
N VAL A 110 -4.41 -2.03 0.53
CA VAL A 110 -4.73 -2.01 1.95
C VAL A 110 -5.65 -0.82 2.20
N ILE A 111 -6.80 -1.06 2.82
CA ILE A 111 -7.68 -0.01 3.35
C ILE A 111 -7.19 0.31 4.76
N GLU A 112 -6.59 1.49 4.93
CA GLU A 112 -6.03 1.92 6.22
C GLU A 112 -7.07 2.62 7.08
N GLU A 113 -8.01 3.34 6.48
CA GLU A 113 -9.10 4.02 7.19
C GLU A 113 -10.34 4.10 6.30
N ILE A 114 -11.47 3.56 6.75
CA ILE A 114 -12.75 3.66 6.03
C ILE A 114 -13.51 4.91 6.51
N THR A 115 -13.89 5.79 5.59
CA THR A 115 -14.66 7.00 5.93
C THR A 115 -16.12 6.89 5.52
N MET A 116 -16.44 6.08 4.50
CA MET A 116 -17.80 5.90 4.03
C MET A 116 -17.99 4.57 3.31
N LEU A 117 -19.15 3.94 3.49
CA LEU A 117 -19.59 2.79 2.72
C LEU A 117 -21.09 2.94 2.39
N ARG A 118 -21.49 2.80 1.12
CA ARG A 118 -22.89 2.96 0.68
C ARG A 118 -23.29 1.94 -0.39
N PRO A 119 -24.41 1.22 -0.23
CA PRO A 119 -24.86 0.21 -1.19
C PRO A 119 -25.59 0.80 -2.42
N ASP A 120 -26.12 2.02 -2.31
CA ASP A 120 -27.01 2.68 -3.28
C ASP A 120 -26.29 3.77 -4.11
N THR A 121 -24.98 3.89 -3.93
CA THR A 121 -24.12 4.86 -4.63
C THR A 121 -23.21 4.11 -5.58
N SER A 122 -23.00 4.65 -6.78
CA SER A 122 -21.97 4.17 -7.72
C SER A 122 -20.90 5.23 -7.94
N CYS A 123 -19.71 4.83 -8.42
CA CYS A 123 -18.82 5.78 -9.07
C CYS A 123 -19.63 6.51 -10.16
N ARG A 124 -19.62 7.84 -10.12
CA ARG A 124 -20.21 8.65 -11.19
C ARG A 124 -19.29 8.53 -12.41
N PRO A 125 -19.82 8.31 -13.63
CA PRO A 125 -19.02 8.38 -14.84
C PRO A 125 -18.45 9.79 -15.05
#